data_AF-A0A371PNW4-F1
#
_entry.id   AF-A0A371PNW4-F1
#
_cell.length_a   1.000
_cell.length_b   1.000
_cell.length_c   1.000
_cell.angle_alpha   90.00
_cell.angle_beta   90.00
_cell.angle_gamma   90.00
#
_symmetry.space_group_name_H-M   'P 1'
#
loop_
_entity.id
_entity.type
_entity.pdbx_description
1 polymer ?
#
loop_
_entity_poly.entity_id
_entity_poly.type
_entity_poly.pdbx_seq_one_letter_code
_entity_poly.pdbx_strand_id
1 'polypeptide(L)'
;MQSVEKKAAGIVRRDHWLTGLVWLLLSLIGLLFSSSSLQTVLVIAAGAAVAALLWTLQKRLTPALRRMQLQKMFQQYRYELASGLAIDHQAAIRVFQEGDKPRTYEMLREIGSLVHNDQLKLEQIMLLQTFQLRKDMDLMIEPLLMDSFNTDLVSYIGEIAKIRRDLIKENTFRYVLLHEMRILSMPSGEAILAAVAGAAVRKDRYMTMYPYLLTRYARFLPKDRFLRLFKYAKSARSGPLYDEVMRIYEEKYKWEPDFQNT
;
A
#
# COMPACT_ATOMS: atom_id res chain seq x y z
N MET A 1 -21.51 -1.63 2.75
CA MET A 1 -20.72 -2.38 3.76
C MET A 1 -21.18 -2.21 5.21
N GLN A 2 -21.71 -1.06 5.66
CA GLN A 2 -22.15 -0.84 7.06
C GLN A 2 -23.20 -1.83 7.62
N SER A 3 -24.01 -2.46 6.76
CA SER A 3 -25.05 -3.42 7.18
C SER A 3 -24.45 -4.73 7.76
N VAL A 4 -23.32 -5.18 7.19
CA VAL A 4 -22.68 -6.44 7.56
C VAL A 4 -21.92 -6.30 8.88
N GLU A 5 -21.22 -5.18 9.07
CA GLU A 5 -20.55 -4.86 10.34
C GLU A 5 -21.55 -4.67 11.49
N LYS A 6 -22.70 -4.04 11.22
CA LYS A 6 -23.79 -3.91 12.22
C LYS A 6 -24.38 -5.27 12.61
N LYS A 7 -24.57 -6.18 11.65
CA LYS A 7 -25.03 -7.55 11.93
C LYS A 7 -23.99 -8.35 12.75
N ALA A 8 -22.71 -8.26 12.39
CA ALA A 8 -21.64 -8.92 13.13
C ALA A 8 -21.49 -8.36 14.56
N ALA A 9 -21.60 -7.04 14.73
CA ALA A 9 -21.59 -6.40 16.06
C ALA A 9 -22.82 -6.79 16.89
N GLY A 10 -23.99 -6.99 16.26
CA GLY A 10 -25.21 -7.43 16.92
C GLY A 10 -25.12 -8.84 17.51
N ILE A 11 -24.52 -9.78 16.79
CA ILE A 11 -24.33 -11.16 17.27
C ILE A 11 -23.41 -11.20 18.49
N VAL A 12 -22.28 -10.47 18.43
CA VAL A 12 -21.31 -10.38 19.53
C VAL A 12 -21.91 -9.68 20.75
N ARG A 13 -22.70 -8.62 20.55
CA ARG A 13 -23.37 -7.90 21.64
C ARG A 13 -24.42 -8.76 22.35
N ARG A 14 -25.09 -9.66 21.63
CA ARG A 14 -26.09 -10.58 22.19
C ARG A 14 -25.46 -11.66 23.06
N ASP A 15 -24.31 -12.18 22.63
CA ASP A 15 -23.52 -13.14 23.41
C ASP A 15 -23.00 -12.51 24.71
N HIS A 16 -22.46 -11.27 24.63
CA HIS A 16 -22.04 -10.51 25.81
C HIS A 16 -23.16 -10.24 26.83
N TRP A 17 -24.39 -10.00 26.35
CA TRP A 17 -25.55 -9.77 27.22
C TRP A 17 -25.95 -11.05 27.97
N LEU A 18 -25.94 -12.21 27.30
CA LEU A 18 -26.26 -13.50 27.93
C LEU A 18 -25.21 -13.91 28.97
N THR A 19 -23.91 -13.74 28.68
CA THR A 19 -22.86 -14.06 29.65
C THR A 19 -22.94 -13.16 30.89
N GLY A 20 -23.24 -11.86 30.70
CA GLY A 20 -23.42 -10.92 31.80
C GLY A 20 -24.63 -11.26 32.68
N LEU A 21 -25.72 -11.71 32.07
CA LEU A 21 -26.97 -12.04 32.78
C LEU A 21 -26.83 -13.31 33.63
N VAL A 22 -26.10 -14.32 33.15
CA VAL A 22 -25.77 -15.54 33.91
C VAL A 22 -24.86 -15.21 35.11
N TRP A 23 -23.88 -14.32 34.95
CA TRP A 23 -23.03 -13.88 36.05
C TRP A 23 -23.77 -13.07 37.10
N LEU A 24 -24.69 -12.21 36.68
CA LEU A 24 -25.55 -11.44 37.59
C LEU A 24 -26.43 -12.40 38.41
N LEU A 25 -27.04 -13.40 37.78
CA LEU A 25 -27.81 -14.45 38.47
C LEU A 25 -26.96 -15.25 39.47
N LEU A 26 -25.75 -15.68 39.09
CA LEU A 26 -24.84 -16.39 40.00
C LEU A 26 -24.41 -15.53 41.19
N SER A 27 -24.15 -14.24 40.96
CA SER A 27 -23.82 -13.30 42.05
C SER A 27 -25.00 -13.07 43.00
N LEU A 28 -26.23 -13.04 42.48
CA LEU A 28 -27.46 -12.86 43.24
C LEU A 28 -27.78 -14.09 44.09
N ILE A 29 -27.54 -15.30 43.55
CA ILE A 29 -27.69 -16.56 44.27
C ILE A 29 -26.64 -16.67 45.40
N GLY A 30 -25.39 -16.27 45.14
CA GLY A 30 -24.34 -16.24 46.16
C GLY A 30 -24.62 -15.26 47.32
N LEU A 31 -25.27 -14.13 47.02
CA LEU A 31 -25.72 -13.16 48.02
C LEU A 31 -26.85 -13.71 48.91
N LEU A 32 -27.80 -14.47 48.34
CA LEU A 32 -28.92 -15.04 49.09
C LEU A 32 -28.53 -16.13 50.09
N PHE A 33 -27.39 -16.80 49.89
CA PHE A 33 -26.87 -17.85 50.78
C PHE A 33 -25.77 -17.38 51.74
N SER A 34 -25.38 -16.12 51.69
CA SER A 34 -24.33 -15.55 52.54
C SER A 34 -24.84 -15.28 53.96
N SER A 35 -24.38 -16.05 54.95
CA SER A 35 -24.83 -15.96 56.34
C SER A 35 -23.98 -15.01 57.21
N SER A 36 -22.88 -14.48 56.67
CA SER A 36 -21.91 -13.64 57.39
C SER A 36 -21.48 -12.41 56.59
N SER A 37 -21.31 -11.26 57.26
CA SER A 37 -20.89 -9.99 56.65
C SER A 37 -19.54 -10.08 55.92
N LEU A 38 -18.63 -10.93 56.41
CA LEU A 38 -17.33 -11.16 55.79
C LEU A 38 -17.44 -11.99 54.50
N GLN A 39 -18.40 -12.93 54.44
CA GLN A 39 -18.68 -13.71 53.23
C GLN A 39 -19.31 -12.83 52.14
N THR A 40 -20.16 -11.87 52.51
CA THR A 40 -20.75 -10.92 51.57
C THR A 40 -19.69 -10.06 50.86
N VAL A 41 -18.71 -9.56 51.60
CA VAL A 41 -17.60 -8.76 51.04
C VAL A 41 -16.75 -9.61 50.08
N LEU A 42 -16.46 -10.86 50.44
CA LEU A 42 -15.71 -11.77 49.58
C LEU A 42 -16.46 -12.11 48.28
N VAL A 43 -17.77 -12.32 48.34
CA VAL A 43 -18.61 -12.58 47.14
C VAL A 43 -18.62 -11.35 46.22
N ILE A 44 -18.75 -10.15 46.77
CA ILE A 44 -18.71 -8.90 45.99
C ILE A 44 -17.34 -8.71 45.34
N ALA A 45 -16.25 -8.90 46.09
CA ALA A 45 -14.90 -8.76 45.58
C ALA A 45 -14.59 -9.80 44.49
N ALA A 46 -15.01 -11.05 44.67
CA ALA A 46 -14.87 -12.11 43.67
C ALA A 46 -15.69 -11.79 42.40
N GLY A 47 -16.94 -11.32 42.57
CA GLY A 47 -17.78 -10.90 41.44
C GLY A 47 -17.17 -9.76 40.64
N ALA A 48 -16.63 -8.74 41.33
CA ALA A 48 -15.94 -7.62 40.70
C ALA A 48 -14.67 -8.05 39.96
N ALA A 49 -13.87 -8.94 40.56
CA ALA A 49 -12.65 -9.47 39.95
C ALA A 49 -12.95 -10.27 38.68
N VAL A 50 -13.98 -11.12 38.70
CA VAL A 50 -14.38 -11.88 37.51
C VAL A 50 -14.98 -10.98 36.43
N ALA A 51 -15.79 -9.98 36.80
CA ALA A 51 -16.32 -9.01 35.85
C ALA A 51 -15.21 -8.20 35.15
N ALA A 52 -14.20 -7.76 35.91
CA ALA A 52 -13.03 -7.09 35.35
C ALA A 52 -12.23 -8.01 34.41
N LEU A 53 -12.04 -9.28 34.80
CA LEU A 53 -11.37 -10.28 33.97
C LEU A 53 -12.13 -10.53 32.65
N LEU A 54 -13.46 -10.68 32.71
CA LEU A 54 -14.29 -10.85 31.52
C LEU A 54 -14.23 -9.61 30.62
N TRP A 55 -14.32 -8.41 31.18
CA TRP A 55 -14.24 -7.18 30.38
C TRP A 55 -12.90 -7.07 29.65
N THR A 56 -11.79 -7.40 30.32
CA THR A 56 -10.46 -7.37 29.70
C THR A 56 -10.29 -8.44 28.62
N LEU A 57 -10.76 -9.67 28.84
CA LEU A 57 -10.77 -10.73 27.82
C LEU A 57 -11.61 -10.33 26.61
N GLN A 58 -12.81 -9.81 26.83
CA GLN A 58 -13.71 -9.38 25.76
C GLN A 58 -13.08 -8.25 24.93
N LYS A 59 -12.50 -7.22 25.58
CA LYS A 59 -11.84 -6.12 24.87
C LYS A 59 -10.69 -6.62 24.00
N ARG A 60 -9.94 -7.64 24.45
CA ARG A 60 -8.82 -8.23 23.70
C ARG A 60 -9.26 -9.18 22.58
N LEU A 61 -10.31 -9.99 22.79
CA LEU A 61 -10.73 -11.04 21.85
C LEU A 61 -11.75 -10.56 20.79
N THR A 62 -12.51 -9.50 21.07
CA THR A 62 -13.47 -8.90 20.14
C THR A 62 -12.88 -8.61 18.74
N PRO A 63 -11.68 -7.99 18.59
CA PRO A 63 -11.14 -7.76 17.25
C PRO A 63 -10.82 -9.04 16.49
N ALA A 64 -10.38 -10.10 17.17
CA ALA A 64 -10.10 -11.40 16.55
C ALA A 64 -11.38 -12.11 16.11
N LEU A 65 -12.41 -12.13 16.97
CA LEU A 65 -13.73 -12.70 16.67
C LEU A 65 -14.40 -11.99 15.50
N ARG A 66 -14.32 -10.65 15.42
CA ARG A 66 -14.83 -9.89 14.27
C ARG A 66 -14.16 -10.29 12.96
N ARG A 67 -12.82 -10.45 12.96
CA ARG A 67 -12.08 -10.89 11.77
C ARG A 67 -12.50 -12.28 11.32
N MET A 68 -12.65 -13.23 12.25
CA MET A 68 -13.14 -14.57 11.93
C MET A 68 -14.56 -14.55 11.35
N GLN A 69 -15.47 -13.75 11.93
CA GLN A 69 -16.84 -13.65 11.44
C GLN A 69 -16.89 -12.99 10.06
N LEU A 70 -16.08 -11.96 9.83
CA LEU A 70 -15.92 -11.31 8.53
C LEU A 70 -15.42 -12.33 7.48
N GLN A 71 -14.40 -13.13 7.83
CA GLN A 71 -13.87 -14.17 6.96
C GLN A 71 -14.93 -15.23 6.62
N LYS A 72 -15.74 -15.67 7.59
CA LYS A 72 -16.86 -16.60 7.34
C LYS A 72 -17.89 -16.00 6.38
N MET A 73 -18.23 -14.73 6.56
CA MET A 73 -19.15 -14.03 5.65
C MET A 73 -18.55 -13.92 4.23
N PHE A 74 -17.27 -13.59 4.09
CA PHE A 74 -16.61 -13.57 2.79
C PHE A 74 -16.60 -14.94 2.11
N GLN A 75 -16.45 -16.04 2.87
CA GLN A 75 -16.54 -17.39 2.32
C GLN A 75 -17.97 -17.74 1.90
N GLN A 76 -18.96 -17.39 2.72
CA GLN A 76 -20.37 -17.66 2.44
C GLN A 76 -20.88 -16.89 1.22
N TYR A 77 -20.49 -15.61 1.09
CA TYR A 77 -20.93 -14.72 0.02
C TYR A 77 -19.93 -14.60 -1.13
N ARG A 78 -18.97 -15.52 -1.24
CA ARG A 78 -17.88 -15.42 -2.22
C ARG A 78 -18.40 -15.36 -3.67
N TYR A 79 -19.45 -16.13 -3.97
CA TYR A 79 -20.05 -16.16 -5.30
C TYR A 79 -20.81 -14.86 -5.61
N GLU A 80 -21.61 -14.36 -4.67
CA GLU A 80 -22.32 -13.08 -4.82
C GLU A 80 -21.34 -11.92 -5.03
N LEU A 81 -20.25 -11.88 -4.27
CA LEU A 81 -19.20 -10.87 -4.44
C LEU A 81 -18.53 -10.96 -5.81
N ALA A 82 -18.16 -12.16 -6.24
CA ALA A 82 -17.56 -12.36 -7.56
C ALA A 82 -18.51 -11.96 -8.70
N SER A 83 -19.79 -12.30 -8.59
CA SER A 83 -20.80 -11.90 -9.58
C SER A 83 -21.05 -10.38 -9.60
N GLY A 84 -21.09 -9.73 -8.43
CA GLY A 84 -21.20 -8.27 -8.33
C GLY A 84 -20.01 -7.57 -9.00
N LEU A 85 -18.79 -8.01 -8.71
CA LEU A 85 -17.57 -7.48 -9.33
C LEU A 85 -17.55 -7.69 -10.86
N ALA A 86 -18.06 -8.83 -11.35
CA ALA A 86 -18.18 -9.07 -12.78
C ALA A 86 -19.20 -8.13 -13.44
N ILE A 87 -20.31 -7.82 -12.76
CA ILE A 87 -21.30 -6.83 -13.23
C ILE A 87 -20.69 -5.43 -13.28
N ASP A 88 -19.95 -5.03 -12.25
CA ASP A 88 -19.27 -3.74 -12.18
C ASP A 88 -18.22 -3.61 -13.29
N HIS A 89 -17.48 -4.69 -13.57
CA HIS A 89 -16.52 -4.75 -14.66
C HIS A 89 -17.21 -4.60 -16.03
N GLN A 90 -18.32 -5.30 -16.26
CA GLN A 90 -19.12 -5.14 -17.49
C GLN A 90 -19.69 -3.72 -17.61
N ALA A 91 -20.07 -3.08 -16.51
CA ALA A 91 -20.50 -1.70 -16.52
C ALA A 91 -19.36 -0.76 -16.94
N ALA A 92 -18.14 -0.99 -16.47
CA ALA A 92 -16.96 -0.23 -16.90
C ALA A 92 -16.69 -0.40 -18.41
N ILE A 93 -16.82 -1.63 -18.94
CA ILE A 93 -16.69 -1.89 -20.38
C ILE A 93 -17.74 -1.14 -21.20
N ARG A 94 -18.99 -1.06 -20.73
CA ARG A 94 -20.03 -0.28 -21.43
C ARG A 94 -19.69 1.20 -21.50
N VAL A 95 -19.26 1.79 -20.38
CA VAL A 95 -18.80 3.20 -20.32
C VAL A 95 -17.60 3.44 -21.24
N PHE A 96 -16.71 2.45 -21.37
CA PHE A 96 -15.60 2.51 -22.32
C PHE A 96 -16.09 2.54 -23.77
N GLN A 97 -17.07 1.71 -24.12
CA GLN A 97 -17.68 1.67 -25.45
C GLN A 97 -18.45 2.95 -25.80
N GLU A 98 -19.01 3.63 -24.79
CA GLU A 98 -19.63 4.95 -24.93
C GLU A 98 -18.61 6.08 -25.13
N GLY A 99 -17.31 5.80 -24.94
CA GLY A 99 -16.20 6.72 -25.20
C GLY A 99 -15.71 7.49 -23.97
N ASP A 100 -16.32 7.31 -22.80
CA ASP A 100 -15.92 7.98 -21.55
C ASP A 100 -14.76 7.24 -20.87
N LYS A 101 -13.57 7.42 -21.43
CA LYS A 101 -12.33 6.81 -20.94
C LYS A 101 -11.99 7.22 -19.50
N PRO A 102 -12.05 8.52 -19.08
CA PRO A 102 -11.74 8.91 -17.71
C PRO A 102 -12.61 8.21 -16.68
N ARG A 103 -13.92 8.15 -16.92
CA ARG A 103 -14.84 7.45 -16.01
C ARG A 103 -14.60 5.95 -16.00
N THR A 104 -14.30 5.35 -17.14
CA THR A 104 -13.89 3.94 -17.22
C THR A 104 -12.69 3.66 -16.30
N TYR A 105 -11.69 4.55 -16.31
CA TYR A 105 -10.50 4.40 -15.48
C TYR A 105 -10.86 4.43 -14.00
N GLU A 106 -11.69 5.37 -13.56
CA GLU A 106 -12.15 5.46 -12.18
C GLU A 106 -12.91 4.19 -11.74
N MET A 107 -13.80 3.67 -12.59
CA MET A 107 -14.53 2.45 -12.32
C MET A 107 -13.62 1.24 -12.20
N LEU A 108 -12.70 1.03 -13.15
CA LEU A 108 -11.74 -0.06 -13.09
C LEU A 108 -10.84 0.08 -11.86
N ARG A 109 -10.45 1.30 -11.48
CA ARG A 109 -9.64 1.59 -10.31
C ARG A 109 -10.33 1.22 -9.01
N GLU A 110 -11.62 1.52 -8.89
CA GLU A 110 -12.44 1.13 -7.75
C GLU A 110 -12.53 -0.39 -7.62
N ILE A 111 -12.78 -1.10 -8.73
CA ILE A 111 -12.77 -2.57 -8.78
C ILE A 111 -11.39 -3.11 -8.36
N GLY A 112 -10.30 -2.51 -8.86
CA GLY A 112 -8.92 -2.90 -8.54
C GLY A 112 -8.53 -2.70 -7.08
N SER A 113 -9.21 -1.81 -6.35
CA SER A 113 -9.03 -1.68 -4.90
C SER A 113 -9.56 -2.88 -4.12
N LEU A 114 -10.50 -3.63 -4.71
CA LEU A 114 -11.14 -4.81 -4.13
C LEU A 114 -10.53 -6.12 -4.65
N VAL A 115 -10.11 -6.14 -5.92
CA VAL A 115 -9.61 -7.35 -6.60
C VAL A 115 -8.23 -7.09 -7.20
N HIS A 116 -7.25 -7.88 -6.75
CA HIS A 116 -5.90 -7.85 -7.29
C HIS A 116 -5.78 -8.91 -8.39
N ASN A 117 -6.13 -8.55 -9.62
CA ASN A 117 -6.04 -9.42 -10.79
C ASN A 117 -5.18 -8.74 -11.88
N ASP A 118 -4.19 -9.46 -12.42
CA ASP A 118 -3.29 -8.93 -13.44
C ASP A 118 -4.02 -8.55 -14.74
N GLN A 119 -5.11 -9.24 -15.11
CA GLN A 119 -5.91 -8.83 -16.26
C GLN A 119 -6.50 -7.42 -16.09
N LEU A 120 -7.05 -7.14 -14.91
CA LEU A 120 -7.62 -5.83 -14.62
C LEU A 120 -6.54 -4.74 -14.56
N LYS A 121 -5.35 -5.06 -14.03
CA LYS A 121 -4.19 -4.15 -14.08
C LYS A 121 -3.78 -3.83 -15.51
N LEU A 122 -3.76 -4.83 -16.40
CA LEU A 122 -3.46 -4.63 -17.83
C LEU A 122 -4.47 -3.70 -18.49
N GLU A 123 -5.77 -3.93 -18.28
CA GLU A 123 -6.83 -3.07 -18.81
C GLU A 123 -6.68 -1.61 -18.32
N GLN A 124 -6.37 -1.42 -17.04
CA GLN A 124 -6.11 -0.09 -16.47
C GLN A 124 -4.89 0.59 -17.12
N ILE A 125 -3.80 -0.16 -17.34
CA ILE A 125 -2.57 0.37 -17.96
C ILE A 125 -2.81 0.73 -19.42
N MET A 126 -3.48 -0.13 -20.18
CA MET A 126 -3.84 0.16 -21.58
C MET A 126 -4.69 1.44 -21.68
N LEU A 127 -5.62 1.63 -20.75
CA LEU A 127 -6.43 2.83 -20.70
C LEU A 127 -5.59 4.07 -20.37
N LEU A 128 -4.65 3.96 -19.42
CA LEU A 128 -3.74 5.03 -19.04
C LEU A 128 -2.85 5.51 -20.20
N GLN A 129 -2.47 4.61 -21.12
CA GLN A 129 -1.70 4.99 -22.31
C GLN A 129 -2.47 5.89 -23.28
N THR A 130 -3.81 5.89 -23.21
CA THR A 130 -4.63 6.75 -24.07
C THR A 130 -4.75 8.18 -23.55
N PHE A 131 -4.33 8.43 -22.31
CA PHE A 131 -4.38 9.76 -21.70
C PHE A 131 -3.06 10.51 -21.86
N GLN A 132 -3.16 11.83 -21.98
CA GLN A 132 -2.04 12.70 -21.65
C GLN A 132 -1.92 12.77 -20.12
N LEU A 133 -0.99 12.01 -19.56
CA LEU A 133 -0.80 11.92 -18.12
C LEU A 133 -0.38 13.27 -17.54
N ARG A 134 -1.10 13.72 -16.52
CA ARG A 134 -0.82 14.99 -15.83
C ARG A 134 -0.75 14.81 -14.32
N LYS A 135 -0.15 15.78 -13.65
CA LYS A 135 0.12 15.71 -12.20
C LYS A 135 -1.14 15.80 -11.34
N ASP A 136 -2.21 16.41 -11.84
CA ASP A 136 -3.53 16.58 -11.21
C ASP A 136 -4.38 15.30 -11.23
N MET A 137 -4.02 14.32 -12.05
CA MET A 137 -4.74 13.05 -12.12
C MET A 137 -4.43 12.16 -10.90
N ASP A 138 -5.41 11.32 -10.53
CA ASP A 138 -5.26 10.34 -9.45
C ASP A 138 -4.50 9.09 -9.93
N LEU A 139 -3.20 9.27 -10.15
CA LEU A 139 -2.28 8.28 -10.70
C LEU A 139 -1.73 7.37 -9.60
N MET A 140 -1.50 6.09 -9.94
CA MET A 140 -1.02 5.09 -8.99
C MET A 140 -0.05 4.12 -9.68
N ILE A 141 0.98 3.66 -8.97
CA ILE A 141 1.90 2.62 -9.48
C ILE A 141 1.76 1.34 -8.68
N GLU A 142 1.84 1.40 -7.34
CA GLU A 142 1.91 0.20 -6.49
C GLU A 142 0.80 -0.84 -6.77
N PRO A 143 -0.49 -0.46 -6.93
CA PRO A 143 -1.54 -1.44 -7.24
C PRO A 143 -1.43 -2.04 -8.65
N LEU A 144 -0.76 -1.34 -9.57
CA LEU A 144 -0.57 -1.74 -10.96
C LEU A 144 0.66 -2.63 -11.17
N LEU A 145 1.52 -2.77 -10.15
CA LEU A 145 2.69 -3.65 -10.25
C LEU A 145 2.21 -5.10 -10.45
N MET A 146 2.75 -5.71 -11.49
CA MET A 146 2.56 -7.12 -11.82
C MET A 146 3.83 -7.89 -11.44
N ASP A 147 3.69 -9.21 -11.27
CA ASP A 147 4.84 -10.07 -10.99
C ASP A 147 5.64 -10.36 -12.28
N SER A 148 4.95 -10.38 -13.43
CA SER A 148 5.57 -10.56 -14.74
C SER A 148 5.93 -9.23 -15.39
N PHE A 149 7.00 -9.24 -16.18
CA PHE A 149 7.38 -8.10 -17.03
C PHE A 149 6.26 -7.75 -18.02
N ASN A 150 5.84 -6.48 -18.00
CA ASN A 150 4.96 -5.90 -18.98
C ASN A 150 5.52 -4.57 -19.51
N THR A 151 5.61 -4.45 -20.84
CA THR A 151 6.19 -3.28 -21.53
C THR A 151 5.40 -2.00 -21.29
N ASP A 152 4.06 -2.10 -21.23
CA ASP A 152 3.16 -0.96 -21.05
C ASP A 152 3.26 -0.41 -19.63
N LEU A 153 3.35 -1.29 -18.62
CA LEU A 153 3.61 -0.93 -17.23
C LEU A 153 4.94 -0.19 -17.09
N VAL A 154 6.00 -0.69 -17.73
CA VAL A 154 7.32 -0.05 -17.66
C VAL A 154 7.32 1.32 -18.33
N SER A 155 6.67 1.43 -19.49
CA SER A 155 6.50 2.71 -20.18
C SER A 155 5.73 3.70 -19.31
N TYR A 156 4.65 3.24 -18.67
CA TYR A 156 3.88 4.03 -17.71
C TYR A 156 4.72 4.48 -16.51
N ILE A 157 5.51 3.59 -15.89
CA ILE A 157 6.43 3.91 -14.79
C ILE A 157 7.41 5.03 -15.23
N GLY A 158 7.93 4.94 -16.46
CA GLY A 158 8.82 5.96 -17.03
C GLY A 158 8.17 7.34 -17.12
N GLU A 159 6.93 7.41 -17.58
CA GLU A 159 6.18 8.67 -17.64
C GLU A 159 5.87 9.21 -16.24
N ILE A 160 5.44 8.35 -15.31
CA ILE A 160 5.19 8.75 -13.92
C ILE A 160 6.46 9.26 -13.24
N ALA A 161 7.62 8.66 -13.51
CA ALA A 161 8.90 9.12 -12.97
C ALA A 161 9.27 10.54 -13.45
N LYS A 162 8.71 11.02 -14.57
CA LYS A 162 8.90 12.40 -15.04
C LYS A 162 7.93 13.37 -14.35
N ILE A 163 6.65 13.00 -14.19
CA ILE A 163 5.60 13.91 -13.71
C ILE A 163 5.34 13.85 -12.20
N ARG A 164 5.31 12.66 -11.60
CA ARG A 164 4.92 12.39 -10.20
C ARG A 164 5.90 11.43 -9.54
N ARG A 165 7.16 11.88 -9.39
CA ARG A 165 8.26 11.15 -8.72
C ARG A 165 7.93 10.66 -7.31
N ASP A 166 6.94 11.28 -6.65
CA ASP A 166 6.47 10.88 -5.33
C ASP A 166 5.85 9.49 -5.29
N LEU A 167 5.28 9.04 -6.41
CA LEU A 167 4.65 7.72 -6.58
C LEU A 167 5.67 6.60 -6.81
N ILE A 168 6.91 6.93 -7.18
CA ILE A 168 7.99 5.95 -7.33
C ILE A 168 8.47 5.57 -5.92
N LYS A 169 8.17 4.33 -5.53
CA LYS A 169 8.41 3.79 -4.19
C LYS A 169 9.25 2.52 -4.25
N GLU A 170 9.50 1.94 -3.07
CA GLU A 170 10.34 0.75 -2.86
C GLU A 170 9.99 -0.41 -3.79
N ASN A 171 8.71 -0.75 -3.92
CA ASN A 171 8.25 -1.84 -4.79
C ASN A 171 8.49 -1.53 -6.27
N THR A 172 8.38 -0.27 -6.69
CA THR A 172 8.71 0.16 -8.06
C THR A 172 10.20 -0.04 -8.33
N PHE A 173 11.09 0.37 -7.42
CA PHE A 173 12.54 0.16 -7.61
C PHE A 173 12.87 -1.33 -7.72
N ARG A 174 12.27 -2.18 -6.86
CA ARG A 174 12.46 -3.63 -6.93
C ARG A 174 12.01 -4.21 -8.26
N TYR A 175 10.81 -3.86 -8.72
CA TYR A 175 10.27 -4.34 -10.00
C TYR A 175 11.17 -3.93 -11.18
N VAL A 176 11.60 -2.67 -11.21
CA VAL A 176 12.44 -2.13 -12.29
C VAL A 176 13.83 -2.79 -12.30
N LEU A 177 14.42 -3.06 -11.13
CA LEU A 177 15.69 -3.77 -11.02
C LEU A 177 15.56 -5.26 -11.38
N LEU A 178 14.47 -5.92 -10.95
CA LEU A 178 14.20 -7.32 -11.29
C LEU A 178 14.15 -7.54 -12.81
N HIS A 179 13.62 -6.55 -13.55
CA HIS A 179 13.45 -6.64 -15.00
C HIS A 179 14.42 -5.76 -15.80
N GLU A 180 15.49 -5.26 -15.19
CA GLU A 180 16.38 -4.25 -15.77
C GLU A 180 16.83 -4.60 -17.19
N MET A 181 17.27 -5.85 -17.43
CA MET A 181 17.74 -6.29 -18.76
C MET A 181 16.65 -6.24 -19.82
N ARG A 182 15.40 -6.57 -19.46
CA ARG A 182 14.25 -6.46 -20.37
C ARG A 182 13.89 -5.00 -20.62
N ILE A 183 13.98 -4.16 -19.59
CA ILE A 183 13.75 -2.72 -19.74
C ILE A 183 14.78 -2.12 -20.68
N LEU A 184 16.06 -2.46 -20.56
CA LEU A 184 17.13 -1.99 -21.44
C LEU A 184 16.94 -2.39 -22.90
N SER A 185 16.25 -3.51 -23.16
CA SER A 185 15.91 -3.93 -24.54
C SER A 185 14.77 -3.12 -25.17
N MET A 186 14.07 -2.28 -24.39
CA MET A 186 13.03 -1.39 -24.91
C MET A 186 13.65 -0.15 -25.58
N PRO A 187 12.99 0.44 -26.59
CA PRO A 187 13.50 1.64 -27.28
C PRO A 187 13.84 2.83 -26.36
N SER A 188 13.12 2.99 -25.25
CA SER A 188 13.32 4.06 -24.26
C SER A 188 13.84 3.56 -22.91
N GLY A 189 14.36 2.32 -22.85
CA GLY A 189 14.74 1.62 -21.62
C GLY A 189 15.68 2.40 -20.71
N GLU A 190 16.79 2.90 -21.27
CA GLU A 190 17.79 3.68 -20.51
C GLU A 190 17.21 4.97 -19.95
N ALA A 191 16.39 5.69 -20.74
CA ALA A 191 15.74 6.91 -20.31
C ALA A 191 14.73 6.65 -19.18
N ILE A 192 14.01 5.52 -19.23
CA ILE A 192 13.09 5.10 -18.16
C ILE A 192 13.89 4.81 -16.88
N LEU A 193 14.96 4.03 -16.98
CA LEU A 193 15.81 3.68 -15.83
C LEU A 193 16.47 4.92 -15.20
N ALA A 194 16.93 5.86 -16.02
CA ALA A 194 17.45 7.15 -15.58
C ALA A 194 16.36 7.99 -14.88
N ALA A 195 15.13 8.02 -15.39
CA ALA A 195 14.03 8.73 -14.76
C ALA A 195 13.68 8.13 -13.38
N VAL A 196 13.63 6.80 -13.28
CA VAL A 196 13.40 6.08 -12.02
C VAL A 196 14.54 6.32 -11.03
N ALA A 197 15.80 6.24 -11.47
CA ALA A 197 16.97 6.59 -10.65
C ALA A 197 16.88 8.04 -10.15
N GLY A 198 16.48 8.98 -11.01
CA GLY A 198 16.27 10.37 -10.64
C GLY A 198 15.13 10.58 -9.63
N ALA A 199 14.16 9.68 -9.56
CA ALA A 199 13.13 9.69 -8.52
C ALA A 199 13.67 9.17 -7.17
N ALA A 200 14.59 8.21 -7.19
CA ALA A 200 15.25 7.68 -5.98
C ALA A 200 16.06 8.76 -5.24
N VAL A 201 16.75 9.65 -5.98
CA VAL A 201 17.57 10.74 -5.40
C VAL A 201 16.80 11.68 -4.47
N ARG A 202 15.47 11.74 -4.58
CA ARG A 202 14.62 12.57 -3.73
C ARG A 202 14.73 12.24 -2.24
N LYS A 203 15.01 10.98 -1.88
CA LYS A 203 15.06 10.52 -0.47
C LYS A 203 16.36 9.81 -0.17
N ASP A 204 17.02 10.22 0.91
CA ASP A 204 18.31 9.67 1.31
C ASP A 204 18.22 8.16 1.60
N ARG A 205 17.14 7.71 2.24
CA ARG A 205 16.84 6.27 2.42
C ARG A 205 16.89 5.49 1.11
N TYR A 206 16.34 6.03 0.03
CA TYR A 206 16.35 5.34 -1.27
C TYR A 206 17.75 5.35 -1.89
N MET A 207 18.51 6.42 -1.70
CA MET A 207 19.92 6.46 -2.13
C MET A 207 20.79 5.44 -1.39
N THR A 208 20.52 5.21 -0.11
CA THR A 208 21.20 4.16 0.68
C THR A 208 20.76 2.75 0.27
N MET A 209 19.46 2.53 0.00
CA MET A 209 18.92 1.19 -0.32
C MET A 209 19.21 0.74 -1.76
N TYR A 210 19.34 1.69 -2.70
CA TYR A 210 19.50 1.39 -4.13
C TYR A 210 20.75 2.04 -4.74
N PRO A 211 21.95 1.85 -4.17
CA PRO A 211 23.17 2.46 -4.68
C PRO A 211 23.51 1.95 -6.08
N TYR A 212 23.25 0.67 -6.38
CA TYR A 212 23.49 0.08 -7.70
C TYR A 212 22.74 0.80 -8.83
N LEU A 213 21.44 1.06 -8.61
CA LEU A 213 20.61 1.79 -9.57
C LEU A 213 21.18 3.19 -9.83
N LEU A 214 21.63 3.87 -8.77
CA LEU A 214 22.17 5.21 -8.89
C LEU A 214 23.53 5.21 -9.57
N THR A 215 24.44 4.31 -9.22
CA THR A 215 25.76 4.18 -9.86
C THR A 215 25.59 3.99 -11.37
N ARG A 216 24.69 3.10 -11.80
CA ARG A 216 24.56 2.78 -13.22
C ARG A 216 23.95 3.90 -14.06
N TYR A 217 23.00 4.65 -13.50
CA TYR A 217 22.23 5.65 -14.25
C TYR A 217 22.53 7.11 -13.85
N ALA A 218 23.48 7.36 -12.94
CA ALA A 218 23.84 8.71 -12.47
C ALA A 218 24.20 9.67 -13.62
N ARG A 219 24.89 9.17 -14.65
CA ARG A 219 25.35 9.95 -15.81
C ARG A 219 24.20 10.60 -16.59
N PHE A 220 23.02 9.97 -16.56
CA PHE A 220 21.84 10.41 -17.30
C PHE A 220 20.91 11.29 -16.46
N LEU A 221 21.27 11.58 -15.21
CA LEU A 221 20.44 12.42 -14.35
C LEU A 221 20.47 13.87 -14.82
N PRO A 222 19.30 14.56 -14.78
CA PRO A 222 19.23 16.00 -14.85
C PRO A 222 20.12 16.68 -13.79
N LYS A 223 20.68 17.84 -14.13
CA LYS A 223 21.65 18.57 -13.31
C LYS A 223 21.20 18.80 -11.86
N ASP A 224 19.94 19.21 -11.65
CA ASP A 224 19.35 19.44 -10.33
C ASP A 224 19.39 18.17 -9.46
N ARG A 225 19.09 17.02 -10.06
CA ARG A 225 19.08 15.72 -9.39
C ARG A 225 20.49 15.22 -9.16
N PHE A 226 21.35 15.37 -10.15
CA PHE A 226 22.76 15.01 -10.00
C PHE A 226 23.43 15.82 -8.88
N LEU A 227 23.15 17.13 -8.76
CA LEU A 227 23.66 17.96 -7.65
C LEU A 227 23.23 17.42 -6.28
N ARG A 228 21.98 16.96 -6.15
CA ARG A 228 21.52 16.34 -4.90
C ARG A 228 22.23 15.00 -4.63
N LEU A 229 22.42 14.17 -5.65
CA LEU A 229 23.16 12.92 -5.54
C LEU A 229 24.62 13.17 -5.15
N PHE A 230 25.25 14.19 -5.72
CA PHE A 230 26.60 14.63 -5.41
C PHE A 230 26.76 15.05 -3.95
N LYS A 231 25.82 15.86 -3.42
CA LYS A 231 25.77 16.22 -1.99
C LYS A 231 25.74 14.99 -1.09
N TYR A 232 24.86 14.05 -1.42
CA TYR A 232 24.73 12.79 -0.69
C TYR A 232 26.03 11.96 -0.77
N ALA A 233 26.59 11.78 -1.97
CA ALA A 233 27.82 11.03 -2.17
C ALA A 233 29.00 11.62 -1.37
N LYS A 234 29.22 12.95 -1.43
CA LYS A 234 30.23 13.64 -0.61
C LYS A 234 30.09 13.32 0.88
N SER A 235 28.85 13.27 1.39
CA SER A 235 28.60 12.95 2.81
C SER A 235 28.94 11.50 3.16
N ALA A 236 28.77 10.55 2.23
CA ALA A 236 29.12 9.15 2.41
C ALA A 236 30.65 8.90 2.37
N ARG A 237 31.41 9.78 1.71
CA ARG A 237 32.89 9.83 1.63
C ARG A 237 33.59 8.67 0.93
N SER A 238 32.92 7.54 0.69
CA SER A 238 33.52 6.38 -0.01
C SER A 238 32.48 5.42 -0.60
N GLY A 239 32.94 4.52 -1.47
CA GLY A 239 32.17 3.40 -2.04
C GLY A 239 31.83 3.59 -3.52
N PRO A 240 31.28 2.55 -4.18
CA PRO A 240 31.11 2.55 -5.64
C PRO A 240 30.23 3.68 -6.18
N LEU A 241 29.23 4.11 -5.40
CA LEU A 241 28.41 5.27 -5.76
C LEU A 241 29.18 6.59 -5.64
N TYR A 242 30.03 6.73 -4.62
CA TYR A 242 30.88 7.91 -4.46
C TYR A 242 31.87 8.03 -5.63
N ASP A 243 32.57 6.95 -5.94
CA ASP A 243 33.59 6.92 -6.99
C ASP A 243 32.99 7.31 -8.35
N GLU A 244 31.82 6.73 -8.69
CA GLU A 244 31.14 7.03 -9.95
C GLU A 244 30.63 8.48 -10.00
N VAL A 245 30.08 8.98 -8.90
CA VAL A 245 29.56 10.36 -8.85
C VAL A 245 30.70 11.38 -8.91
N MET A 246 31.84 11.12 -8.26
CA MET A 246 33.02 11.97 -8.37
C MET A 246 33.60 11.96 -9.80
N ARG A 247 33.66 10.78 -10.43
CA ARG A 247 34.07 10.65 -11.84
C ARG A 247 33.19 11.50 -12.77
N ILE A 248 31.85 11.39 -12.65
CA ILE A 248 30.92 12.19 -13.46
C ILE A 248 31.07 13.69 -13.16
N TYR A 249 31.27 14.06 -11.89
CA TYR A 249 31.51 15.45 -11.50
C TYR A 249 32.77 16.01 -12.18
N GLU A 250 33.89 15.28 -12.12
CA GLU A 250 35.15 15.70 -12.76
C GLU A 250 35.02 15.81 -14.28
N GLU A 251 34.35 14.86 -14.92
CA GLU A 251 34.14 14.82 -16.38
C GLU A 251 33.21 15.95 -16.88
N LYS A 252 32.13 16.26 -16.15
CA LYS A 252 31.02 17.08 -16.68
C LYS A 252 30.75 18.38 -15.94
N TYR A 253 30.98 18.45 -14.63
CA TYR A 253 30.44 19.52 -13.77
C TYR A 253 31.49 20.28 -12.96
N LYS A 254 32.78 19.90 -13.02
CA LYS A 254 33.88 20.50 -12.23
C LYS A 254 33.95 22.03 -12.29
N TRP A 255 33.65 22.59 -13.44
CA TRP A 255 33.73 24.04 -13.69
C TRP A 255 32.39 24.75 -13.47
N GLU A 256 31.35 24.04 -13.06
CA GLU A 256 30.04 24.63 -12.83
C GLU A 256 29.92 25.23 -11.41
N PRO A 257 29.46 26.50 -11.29
CA PRO A 257 29.43 27.21 -10.02
C PRO A 257 28.51 26.57 -8.98
N ASP A 258 27.41 25.94 -9.42
CA ASP A 258 26.43 25.28 -8.53
C ASP A 258 27.05 24.13 -7.70
N PHE A 259 28.13 23.52 -8.20
CA PHE A 259 28.83 22.42 -7.54
C PHE A 259 30.00 22.87 -6.66
N GLN A 260 30.43 24.13 -6.76
CA GLN A 260 31.53 24.68 -5.97
C GLN A 260 31.08 25.17 -4.58
N ASN A 261 29.83 25.64 -4.47
CA ASN A 261 29.24 26.14 -3.21
C ASN A 261 28.62 25.03 -2.34
N THR A 262 29.13 23.80 -2.46
CA THR A 262 28.53 22.58 -1.89
C THR A 262 29.55 21.73 -1.15
#